data_AF-A0A958MTB7-F1
#
_entry.id   AF-A0A958MTB7-F1
#
_cell.length_a   1.000
_cell.length_b   1.000
_cell.length_c   1.000
_cell.angle_alpha   90.00
_cell.angle_beta   90.00
_cell.angle_gamma   90.00
#
_symmetry.space_group_name_H-M   'P 1'
#
loop_
_entity.id
_entity.type
_entity.pdbx_description
1 polymer ?
#
loop_
_entity_poly.entity_id
_entity_poly.type
_entity_poly.pdbx_seq_one_letter_code
_entity_poly.pdbx_strand_id
1 'polypeptide(L)'
;GIFYFRERPSPLQGLGFGLAAMGFSLFFWDQILIAVAHQDRFLAGNLWILMAAATWALFATLQKILTRIWTPQQINLLIYILATFVLAPVADFDVLPKLGIGAWALLVFLGVNTLIAYGALGEALKRIPASHVSVIISANPLLTITIMTVLRYQQVQWIETDLIDWRGYLGATLVVTGVICAVRKAKD
;
A
#
# COMPACT_ATOMS: atom_id res chain seq x y z
N GLY A 1 -13.16 3.76 8.55
CA GLY A 1 -12.89 4.47 9.83
C GLY A 1 -14.10 5.28 10.26
N ILE A 2 -14.37 6.40 9.60
CA ILE A 2 -15.39 7.39 10.01
C ILE A 2 -16.81 6.82 10.04
N PHE A 3 -17.24 6.09 9.01
CA PHE A 3 -18.64 5.63 8.91
C PHE A 3 -18.98 4.49 9.89
N TYR A 4 -18.16 3.42 9.92
CA TYR A 4 -18.43 2.25 10.74
C TYR A 4 -17.88 2.37 12.18
N PHE A 5 -16.65 2.85 12.35
CA PHE A 5 -16.02 2.98 13.68
C PHE A 5 -16.33 4.33 14.34
N ARG A 6 -17.07 5.22 13.67
CA ARG A 6 -17.44 6.57 14.16
C ARG A 6 -16.24 7.39 14.64
N GLU A 7 -15.08 7.16 14.01
CA GLU A 7 -13.85 7.90 14.30
C GLU A 7 -14.05 9.38 13.92
N ARG A 8 -13.83 10.30 14.88
CA ARG A 8 -13.92 11.75 14.66
C ARG A 8 -12.50 12.30 14.45
N PRO A 9 -12.10 12.62 13.21
CA PRO A 9 -10.78 13.18 12.99
C PRO A 9 -10.67 14.58 13.61
N SER A 10 -9.55 14.86 14.25
CA SER A 10 -9.25 16.22 14.70
C SER A 10 -9.01 17.16 13.49
N PRO A 11 -9.13 18.49 13.66
CA PRO A 11 -8.82 19.43 12.59
C PRO A 11 -7.40 19.26 12.02
N LEU A 12 -6.44 18.94 12.89
CA LEU A 12 -5.05 18.65 12.50
C LEU A 12 -4.95 17.37 11.64
N GLN A 13 -5.75 16.35 11.95
CA GLN A 13 -5.84 15.13 11.15
C GLN A 13 -6.47 15.39 9.79
N GLY A 14 -7.52 16.21 9.74
CA GLY A 14 -8.13 16.67 8.49
C GLY A 14 -7.12 17.38 7.59
N LEU A 15 -6.34 18.30 8.16
CA LEU A 15 -5.25 18.98 7.44
C LEU A 15 -4.18 17.99 6.96
N GLY A 16 -3.79 17.02 7.79
CA GLY A 16 -2.85 15.97 7.41
C GLY A 16 -3.35 15.13 6.22
N PHE A 17 -4.62 14.72 6.21
CA PHE A 17 -5.21 14.02 5.07
C PHE A 17 -5.23 14.87 3.81
N GLY A 18 -5.55 16.16 3.93
CA GLY A 18 -5.53 17.10 2.80
C GLY A 18 -4.13 17.26 2.21
N LEU A 19 -3.11 17.45 3.05
CA LEU A 19 -1.71 17.53 2.62
C LEU A 19 -1.26 16.24 1.93
N ALA A 20 -1.60 15.07 2.48
CA ALA A 20 -1.26 13.79 1.87
C ALA A 20 -1.94 13.60 0.50
N ALA A 21 -3.23 13.95 0.38
CA ALA A 21 -3.95 13.88 -0.89
C ALA A 21 -3.34 14.79 -1.95
N MET A 22 -3.04 16.06 -1.61
CA MET A 22 -2.37 16.99 -2.53
C MET A 22 -0.98 16.49 -2.93
N GLY A 23 -0.21 15.98 -1.96
CA GLY A 23 1.11 15.41 -2.22
C GLY A 23 1.07 14.25 -3.20
N PHE A 24 0.09 13.34 -3.07
CA PHE A 24 -0.11 12.26 -4.02
C PHE A 24 -0.54 12.72 -5.41
N SER A 25 -1.45 13.70 -5.49
CA SER A 25 -1.86 14.26 -6.78
C SER A 25 -0.69 14.89 -7.52
N LEU A 26 0.20 15.58 -6.81
CA LEU A 26 1.41 16.14 -7.40
C LEU A 26 2.44 15.06 -7.74
N PHE A 27 2.58 14.05 -6.89
CA PHE A 27 3.51 12.94 -7.11
C PHE A 27 3.18 12.14 -8.37
N PHE A 28 1.89 11.83 -8.58
CA PHE A 28 1.41 11.06 -9.73
C PHE A 28 0.94 11.94 -10.90
N TRP A 29 1.36 13.20 -10.95
CA TRP A 29 0.84 14.18 -11.91
C TRP A 29 0.94 13.70 -13.36
N ASP A 30 2.10 13.20 -13.76
CA ASP A 30 2.34 12.75 -15.13
C ASP A 30 1.52 11.50 -15.47
N GLN A 31 1.36 10.58 -14.52
CA GLN A 31 0.56 9.37 -14.67
C GLN A 31 -0.93 9.69 -14.77
N ILE A 32 -1.42 10.69 -14.02
CA ILE A 32 -2.79 11.19 -14.12
C ILE A 32 -3.02 11.80 -15.51
N LEU A 33 -2.09 12.60 -16.03
CA LEU A 33 -2.19 13.19 -17.38
C LEU A 33 -2.24 12.10 -18.46
N ILE A 34 -1.39 11.07 -18.36
CA ILE A 34 -1.39 9.95 -19.31
C ILE A 34 -2.74 9.21 -19.27
N ALA A 35 -3.25 8.94 -18.06
CA ALA A 35 -4.53 8.26 -17.87
C ALA A 35 -5.71 9.05 -18.45
N VAL A 36 -5.70 10.38 -18.33
CA VAL A 36 -6.74 11.27 -18.88
C VAL A 36 -6.61 11.47 -20.38
N ALA A 37 -5.38 11.55 -20.91
CA ALA A 37 -5.13 11.74 -22.34
C ALA A 37 -5.44 10.49 -23.17
N HIS A 38 -5.34 9.30 -22.57
CA HIS A 38 -5.55 8.01 -23.25
C HIS A 38 -6.67 7.18 -22.60
N GLN A 39 -7.77 7.83 -22.22
CA GLN A 39 -8.89 7.20 -21.51
C GLN A 39 -9.39 5.92 -22.19
N ASP A 40 -9.53 5.93 -23.51
CA ASP A 40 -10.06 4.79 -24.28
C ASP A 40 -9.16 3.54 -24.17
N ARG A 41 -7.84 3.73 -23.98
CA ARG A 41 -6.88 2.62 -23.82
C ARG A 41 -6.80 2.09 -22.39
N PHE A 42 -7.08 2.94 -21.39
CA PHE A 42 -6.84 2.61 -19.98
C PHE A 42 -8.12 2.47 -19.15
N LEU A 43 -9.31 2.65 -19.73
CA LEU A 43 -10.59 2.60 -19.00
C LEU A 43 -10.76 1.32 -18.18
N ALA A 44 -10.50 0.16 -18.78
CA ALA A 44 -10.60 -1.12 -18.10
C ALA A 44 -9.62 -1.21 -16.91
N GLY A 45 -8.35 -0.85 -17.13
CA GLY A 45 -7.33 -0.83 -16.08
C GLY A 45 -7.69 0.10 -14.92
N ASN A 46 -8.18 1.30 -15.23
CA ASN A 46 -8.64 2.27 -14.23
C ASN A 46 -9.81 1.71 -13.42
N LEU A 47 -10.76 1.02 -14.06
CA LEU A 47 -11.87 0.38 -13.36
C LEU A 47 -11.39 -0.73 -12.42
N TRP A 48 -10.43 -1.57 -12.85
CA TRP A 48 -9.81 -2.58 -12.00
C TRP A 48 -9.11 -1.97 -10.78
N ILE A 49 -8.41 -0.85 -10.95
CA ILE A 49 -7.74 -0.12 -9.85
C ILE A 49 -8.78 0.39 -8.84
N LEU A 50 -9.89 0.98 -9.31
CA LEU A 50 -10.96 1.45 -8.43
C LEU A 50 -11.62 0.30 -7.65
N MET A 51 -11.90 -0.80 -8.33
CA MET A 51 -12.43 -2.02 -7.69
C MET A 51 -11.45 -2.58 -6.66
N ALA A 52 -10.16 -2.63 -6.98
CA ALA A 52 -9.12 -3.07 -6.06
C ALA A 52 -9.06 -2.17 -4.81
N ALA A 53 -9.12 -0.85 -4.98
CA ALA A 53 -9.14 0.11 -3.87
C ALA A 53 -10.37 -0.08 -2.96
N ALA A 54 -11.56 -0.30 -3.55
CA ALA A 54 -12.79 -0.56 -2.81
C ALA A 54 -12.72 -1.89 -2.04
N THR A 55 -12.29 -2.97 -2.69
CA THR A 55 -12.11 -4.28 -2.06
C THR A 55 -11.08 -4.23 -0.94
N TRP A 56 -9.99 -3.47 -1.11
CA TRP A 56 -8.98 -3.28 -0.07
C TRP A 56 -9.53 -2.53 1.15
N ALA A 57 -10.29 -1.45 0.95
CA ALA A 57 -10.92 -0.72 2.04
C ALA A 57 -11.93 -1.59 2.80
N LEU A 58 -12.68 -2.44 2.10
CA LEU A 58 -13.57 -3.42 2.69
C LEU A 58 -12.79 -4.46 3.51
N PHE A 59 -11.74 -5.04 2.92
CA PHE A 59 -10.85 -5.99 3.58
C PHE A 59 -10.30 -5.44 4.90
N ALA A 60 -9.67 -4.26 4.89
CA ALA A 60 -9.10 -3.66 6.09
C ALA A 60 -10.17 -3.38 7.17
N THR A 61 -11.38 -2.98 6.74
CA THR A 61 -12.50 -2.74 7.65
C THR A 61 -12.99 -4.04 8.29
N LEU A 62 -13.24 -5.08 7.48
CA LEU A 62 -13.68 -6.39 7.95
C LEU A 62 -12.62 -7.05 8.83
N GLN A 63 -11.35 -6.99 8.44
CA GLN A 63 -10.23 -7.51 9.23
C GLN A 63 -10.22 -6.87 10.61
N LYS A 64 -10.32 -5.54 10.69
CA LYS A 64 -10.41 -4.84 11.98
C LYS A 64 -11.63 -5.27 12.81
N ILE A 65 -12.78 -5.51 12.20
CA ILE A 65 -13.96 -6.04 12.90
C ILE A 65 -13.68 -7.44 13.46
N LEU A 66 -13.15 -8.34 12.64
CA LEU A 66 -12.87 -9.73 13.02
C LEU A 66 -11.77 -9.84 14.08
N THR A 67 -10.82 -8.90 14.14
CA THR A 67 -9.75 -8.89 15.17
C THR A 67 -10.27 -8.70 16.59
N ARG A 68 -11.55 -8.36 16.77
CA ARG A 68 -12.23 -8.33 18.08
C ARG A 68 -12.51 -9.72 18.63
N ILE A 69 -12.60 -10.73 17.75
CA ILE A 69 -12.96 -12.12 18.10
C ILE A 69 -11.76 -13.05 17.88
N TRP A 70 -11.06 -12.88 16.76
CA TRP A 70 -9.95 -13.73 16.34
C TRP A 70 -8.62 -12.97 16.40
N THR A 71 -7.52 -13.70 16.53
CA THR A 71 -6.19 -13.08 16.39
C THR A 71 -5.93 -12.71 14.92
N PRO A 72 -5.20 -11.62 14.64
CA PRO A 72 -4.81 -11.24 13.28
C PRO A 72 -4.19 -12.39 12.47
N GLN A 73 -3.40 -13.23 13.12
CA GLN A 73 -2.66 -14.34 12.55
C GLN A 73 -3.61 -15.48 12.13
N GLN A 74 -4.64 -15.78 12.91
CA GLN A 74 -5.69 -16.73 12.53
C GLN A 74 -6.48 -16.25 11.31
N ILE A 75 -6.82 -14.95 11.28
CA ILE A 75 -7.53 -14.35 10.14
C ILE A 75 -6.66 -14.42 8.88
N ASN A 76 -5.39 -14.05 8.97
CA ASN A 76 -4.46 -14.10 7.84
C ASN A 76 -4.25 -15.54 7.34
N LEU A 77 -4.11 -16.52 8.25
CA LEU A 77 -3.97 -17.92 7.87
C LEU A 77 -5.17 -18.41 7.04
N LEU A 78 -6.40 -18.08 7.48
CA LEU A 78 -7.61 -18.41 6.72
C LEU A 78 -7.60 -17.77 5.33
N ILE A 79 -7.19 -16.50 5.24
CA ILE A 79 -7.07 -15.78 3.96
C ILE A 79 -6.04 -16.45 3.05
N TYR A 80 -4.88 -16.85 3.57
CA TYR A 80 -3.85 -17.51 2.77
C TYR A 80 -4.29 -18.87 2.25
N ILE A 81 -5.00 -19.66 3.07
CA ILE A 81 -5.55 -20.95 2.65
C ILE A 81 -6.57 -20.72 1.53
N LEU A 82 -7.52 -19.80 1.72
CA LEU A 82 -8.53 -19.49 0.71
C LEU A 82 -7.89 -18.96 -0.58
N ALA A 83 -6.95 -18.02 -0.48
CA ALA A 83 -6.23 -17.48 -1.63
C ALA A 83 -5.46 -18.58 -2.38
N THR A 84 -4.86 -19.54 -1.66
CA THR A 84 -4.18 -20.68 -2.28
C THR A 84 -5.16 -21.49 -3.12
N PHE A 85 -6.33 -21.85 -2.59
CA PHE A 85 -7.33 -22.61 -3.37
C PHE A 85 -7.90 -21.84 -4.55
N VAL A 86 -8.13 -20.53 -4.40
CA VAL A 86 -8.67 -19.68 -5.47
C VAL A 86 -7.65 -19.42 -6.58
N LEU A 87 -6.37 -19.25 -6.23
CA LEU A 87 -5.31 -18.91 -7.19
C LEU A 87 -4.61 -20.13 -7.78
N ALA A 88 -4.56 -21.27 -7.07
CA ALA A 88 -3.96 -22.51 -7.55
C ALA A 88 -4.42 -22.94 -8.97
N PRO A 89 -5.72 -22.92 -9.33
CA PRO A 89 -6.14 -23.35 -10.67
C PRO A 89 -5.70 -22.40 -11.79
N VAL A 90 -5.33 -21.16 -11.46
CA VAL A 90 -4.89 -20.14 -12.43
C VAL A 90 -3.35 -20.06 -12.48
N ALA A 91 -2.66 -20.68 -11.52
CA ALA A 91 -1.21 -20.64 -11.42
C ALA A 91 -0.54 -21.58 -12.44
N ASP A 92 0.48 -21.07 -13.13
CA ASP A 92 1.34 -21.88 -13.98
C ASP A 92 2.50 -22.48 -13.17
N PHE A 93 2.37 -23.76 -12.84
CA PHE A 93 3.40 -24.49 -12.07
C PHE A 93 4.58 -24.96 -12.93
N ASP A 94 4.49 -24.92 -14.26
CA ASP A 94 5.56 -25.36 -15.16
C ASP A 94 6.74 -24.38 -15.18
N VAL A 95 6.54 -23.18 -14.63
CA VAL A 95 7.60 -22.18 -14.45
C VAL A 95 8.52 -22.53 -13.28
N LEU A 96 8.01 -23.21 -12.23
CA LEU A 96 8.77 -23.43 -10.99
C LEU A 96 10.09 -24.21 -11.19
N PRO A 97 10.13 -25.32 -11.96
CA PRO A 97 11.37 -26.05 -12.18
C PRO A 97 12.40 -25.27 -13.03
N LYS A 98 11.96 -24.23 -13.76
CA LYS A 98 12.81 -23.40 -14.63
C LYS A 98 13.44 -22.22 -13.89
N LEU A 99 13.04 -21.98 -12.64
CA LEU A 99 13.57 -20.88 -11.83
C LEU A 99 15.00 -21.20 -11.38
N GLY A 100 15.92 -20.26 -11.64
CA GLY A 100 17.25 -20.28 -11.05
C GLY A 100 17.23 -19.99 -9.54
N ILE A 101 18.36 -20.23 -8.86
CA ILE A 101 18.44 -20.11 -7.40
C ILE A 101 18.11 -18.70 -6.88
N GLY A 102 18.46 -17.65 -7.62
CA GLY A 102 18.13 -16.27 -7.28
C GLY A 102 16.63 -15.99 -7.32
N ALA A 103 15.92 -16.53 -8.30
CA ALA A 103 14.48 -16.36 -8.41
C ALA A 103 13.73 -17.15 -7.32
N TRP A 104 14.22 -18.34 -6.95
CA TRP A 104 13.71 -19.07 -5.79
C TRP A 104 13.93 -18.31 -4.48
N ALA A 105 15.11 -17.72 -4.27
CA ALA A 105 15.39 -16.90 -3.10
C ALA A 105 14.45 -15.69 -3.01
N LEU A 106 14.20 -15.01 -4.15
CA LEU A 106 13.24 -13.91 -4.23
C LEU A 106 11.81 -14.37 -3.93
N LEU A 107 11.38 -15.52 -4.47
CA LEU A 107 10.05 -16.08 -4.22
C LEU A 107 9.84 -16.34 -2.72
N VAL A 108 10.80 -17.01 -2.07
CA VAL A 108 10.74 -17.26 -0.62
C VAL A 108 10.76 -15.96 0.17
N PHE A 109 11.62 -15.02 -0.20
CA PHE A 109 11.70 -13.71 0.45
C PHE A 109 10.36 -12.95 0.36
N LEU A 110 9.73 -12.90 -0.81
CA LEU A 110 8.44 -12.24 -1.00
C LEU A 110 7.32 -12.92 -0.21
N GLY A 111 7.32 -14.26 -0.13
CA GLY A 111 6.38 -15.01 0.70
C GLY A 111 6.52 -14.70 2.19
N VAL A 112 7.75 -14.72 2.71
CA VAL A 112 8.04 -14.36 4.11
C VAL A 112 7.72 -12.90 4.39
N ASN A 113 8.07 -11.98 3.48
CA ASN A 113 7.76 -10.57 3.59
C ASN A 113 6.24 -10.34 3.70
N THR A 114 5.46 -11.01 2.85
CA THR A 114 3.99 -10.96 2.88
C THR A 114 3.45 -11.43 4.24
N LEU A 115 3.94 -12.56 4.75
CA LEU A 115 3.51 -13.08 6.05
C LEU A 115 3.77 -12.08 7.19
N ILE A 116 4.98 -11.52 7.24
CA ILE A 116 5.39 -10.57 8.28
C ILE A 116 4.60 -9.26 8.16
N ALA A 117 4.52 -8.70 6.94
CA ALA A 117 3.87 -7.43 6.70
C ALA A 117 2.37 -7.46 7.04
N TYR A 118 1.65 -8.49 6.59
CA TYR A 118 0.23 -8.62 6.88
C TYR A 118 -0.03 -9.01 8.34
N GLY A 119 0.88 -9.75 8.99
CA GLY A 119 0.84 -9.99 10.42
C GLY A 119 0.92 -8.68 11.22
N ALA A 120 1.90 -7.83 10.89
CA ALA A 120 2.06 -6.52 11.51
C ALA A 120 0.88 -5.57 11.21
N LEU A 121 0.37 -5.59 9.97
CA LEU A 121 -0.80 -4.82 9.57
C LEU A 121 -2.03 -5.18 10.41
N GLY A 122 -2.29 -6.47 10.57
CA GLY A 122 -3.43 -6.94 11.36
C GLY A 122 -3.31 -6.58 12.84
N GLU A 123 -2.10 -6.66 13.42
CA GLU A 123 -1.82 -6.17 14.78
C GLU A 123 -2.01 -4.65 14.91
N ALA A 124 -1.59 -3.88 13.91
CA ALA A 124 -1.79 -2.44 13.89
C ALA A 124 -3.30 -2.09 13.82
N LEU A 125 -4.06 -2.74 12.95
CA LEU A 125 -5.52 -2.55 12.84
C LEU A 125 -6.25 -2.88 14.14
N LYS A 126 -5.75 -3.88 14.90
CA LYS A 126 -6.27 -4.26 16.20
C LYS A 126 -5.99 -3.20 17.28
N ARG A 127 -4.83 -2.54 17.23
CA ARG A 127 -4.32 -1.67 18.32
C ARG A 127 -4.61 -0.19 18.14
N ILE A 128 -4.69 0.31 16.91
CA ILE A 128 -4.86 1.74 16.62
C ILE A 128 -6.04 2.03 15.67
N PRO A 129 -6.54 3.28 15.60
CA PRO A 129 -7.58 3.68 14.66
C PRO A 129 -7.25 3.32 13.21
N ALA A 130 -8.25 2.92 12.43
CA ALA A 130 -8.02 2.47 11.05
C ALA A 130 -7.55 3.65 10.17
N SER A 131 -8.01 4.86 10.49
CA SER A 131 -7.54 6.11 9.91
C SER A 131 -6.03 6.33 10.08
N HIS A 132 -5.47 6.01 11.25
CA HIS A 132 -4.01 6.13 11.49
C HIS A 132 -3.22 5.09 10.70
N VAL A 133 -3.68 3.82 10.72
CA VAL A 133 -3.06 2.76 9.93
C VAL A 133 -3.05 3.12 8.44
N SER A 134 -4.17 3.61 7.90
CA SER A 134 -4.29 3.98 6.49
C SER A 134 -3.29 5.05 6.06
N VAL A 135 -3.06 6.05 6.92
CA VAL A 135 -2.09 7.12 6.62
C VAL A 135 -0.65 6.63 6.73
N ILE A 136 -0.35 5.74 7.68
CA ILE A 136 0.98 5.13 7.75
C ILE A 136 1.26 4.31 6.47
N ILE A 137 0.30 3.51 6.02
CA ILE A 137 0.43 2.71 4.78
C ILE A 137 0.65 3.61 3.56
N SER A 138 0.01 4.78 3.53
CA SER A 138 0.21 5.73 2.43
C SER A 138 1.62 6.33 2.40
N ALA A 139 2.43 6.16 3.45
CA ALA A 139 3.84 6.53 3.40
C ALA A 139 4.72 5.48 2.71
N ASN A 140 4.24 4.25 2.48
CA ASN A 140 5.02 3.16 1.87
C ASN A 140 5.68 3.53 0.53
N PRO A 141 5.00 4.22 -0.42
CA PRO A 141 5.63 4.63 -1.67
C PRO A 141 6.88 5.49 -1.48
N LEU A 142 6.95 6.27 -0.39
CA LEU A 142 8.09 7.12 -0.06
C LEU A 142 9.33 6.31 0.35
N LEU A 143 9.12 5.19 1.05
CA LEU A 143 10.20 4.25 1.36
C LEU A 143 10.76 3.65 0.07
N THR A 144 9.88 3.22 -0.84
CA THR A 144 10.29 2.70 -2.15
C THR A 144 11.12 3.73 -2.92
N ILE A 145 10.66 4.97 -3.01
CA ILE A 145 11.39 6.07 -3.67
C ILE A 145 12.77 6.28 -3.04
N THR A 146 12.84 6.30 -1.71
CA THR A 146 14.09 6.50 -0.98
C THR A 146 15.08 5.38 -1.29
N ILE A 147 14.62 4.12 -1.24
CA ILE A 147 15.44 2.95 -1.57
C ILE A 147 15.90 3.01 -3.03
N MET A 148 15.01 3.29 -3.97
CA MET A 148 15.35 3.40 -5.40
C MET A 148 16.36 4.52 -5.66
N THR A 149 16.26 5.65 -4.96
CA THR A 149 17.22 6.75 -5.05
C THR A 149 18.60 6.35 -4.54
N VAL A 150 18.66 5.62 -3.43
CA VAL A 150 19.92 5.10 -2.87
C VAL A 150 20.56 4.07 -3.82
N LEU A 151 19.77 3.13 -4.34
CA LEU A 151 20.25 2.12 -5.29
C LEU A 151 20.76 2.75 -6.59
N ARG A 152 20.11 3.83 -7.05
CA ARG A 152 20.58 4.63 -8.18
C ARG A 152 21.95 5.26 -7.90
N TYR A 153 22.15 5.85 -6.73
CA TYR A 153 23.46 6.41 -6.35
C TYR A 153 24.55 5.33 -6.30
N GLN A 154 24.19 4.11 -5.89
CA GLN A 154 25.06 2.95 -5.90
C GLN A 154 25.28 2.32 -7.30
N GLN A 155 24.68 2.89 -8.36
CA GLN A 155 24.83 2.44 -9.75
C GLN A 155 24.47 0.95 -9.96
N VAL A 156 23.40 0.49 -9.29
CA VAL A 156 22.92 -0.88 -9.39
C VAL A 156 22.33 -1.14 -10.78
N GLN A 157 23.02 -1.92 -11.62
CA GLN A 157 22.69 -2.03 -13.06
C GLN A 157 21.54 -2.99 -13.42
N TRP A 158 21.13 -3.85 -12.49
CA TRP A 158 20.06 -4.84 -12.73
C TRP A 158 18.67 -4.32 -12.34
N ILE A 159 18.55 -3.03 -12.01
CA ILE A 159 17.30 -2.36 -11.64
C ILE A 159 17.18 -1.11 -12.52
N GLU A 160 16.10 -1.02 -13.30
CA GLU A 160 15.77 0.22 -14.01
C GLU A 160 15.36 1.29 -12.99
N THR A 161 16.06 2.42 -13.00
CA THR A 161 15.76 3.54 -12.12
C THR A 161 15.11 4.65 -12.93
N ASP A 162 13.82 4.90 -12.68
CA ASP A 162 13.11 6.01 -13.30
C ASP A 162 13.54 7.36 -12.70
N LEU A 163 13.54 8.40 -13.55
CA LEU A 163 13.80 9.77 -13.13
C LEU A 163 12.54 10.35 -12.47
N ILE A 164 12.62 10.61 -11.17
CA ILE A 164 11.59 11.37 -10.46
C ILE A 164 11.82 12.86 -10.74
N ASP A 165 10.82 13.54 -11.28
CA ASP A 165 10.83 14.98 -11.51
C ASP A 165 10.75 15.77 -10.19
N TRP A 166 11.09 17.06 -10.20
CA TRP A 166 11.02 17.93 -9.02
C TRP A 166 9.63 17.93 -8.36
N ARG A 167 8.56 17.78 -9.16
CA ARG A 167 7.17 17.62 -8.70
C ARG A 167 6.99 16.38 -7.85
N GLY A 168 7.63 15.28 -8.23
CA GLY A 168 7.63 14.04 -7.46
C GLY A 168 8.29 14.22 -6.08
N TYR A 169 9.43 14.91 -6.02
CA TYR A 169 10.05 15.22 -4.72
C TYR A 169 9.20 16.15 -3.86
N LEU A 170 8.60 17.19 -4.44
CA LEU A 170 7.68 18.08 -3.73
C LEU A 170 6.45 17.31 -3.22
N GLY A 171 5.84 16.49 -4.07
CA GLY A 171 4.73 15.61 -3.70
C GLY A 171 5.09 14.67 -2.55
N ALA A 172 6.27 14.05 -2.61
CA ALA A 172 6.79 13.20 -1.55
C ALA A 172 6.91 13.94 -0.21
N THR A 173 7.47 15.15 -0.19
CA THR A 173 7.58 15.95 1.05
C THR A 173 6.22 16.35 1.62
N LEU A 174 5.24 16.65 0.77
CA LEU A 174 3.86 16.95 1.19
C LEU A 174 3.20 15.70 1.80
N VAL A 175 3.39 14.52 1.22
CA VAL A 175 2.89 13.26 1.78
C VAL A 175 3.52 12.98 3.15
N VAL A 176 4.85 13.11 3.30
CA VAL A 176 5.52 12.94 4.60
C VAL A 176 4.91 13.88 5.65
N THR A 177 4.78 15.16 5.29
CA THR A 177 4.25 16.18 6.20
C THR A 177 2.80 15.88 6.58
N GLY A 178 1.97 15.51 5.61
CA GLY A 178 0.58 15.12 5.83
C GLY A 178 0.43 13.91 6.74
N VAL A 179 1.27 12.88 6.54
CA VAL A 179 1.33 11.68 7.38
C VAL A 179 1.69 12.03 8.82
N ILE A 180 2.73 12.85 9.03
CA ILE A 180 3.15 13.29 10.36
C ILE A 180 2.01 14.07 11.05
N CYS A 181 1.38 15.02 10.35
CA CYS A 181 0.25 15.79 10.88
C CYS A 181 -0.94 14.92 11.27
N ALA A 182 -1.28 13.91 10.46
CA ALA A 182 -2.42 13.04 10.71
C ALA A 182 -2.16 11.96 11.79
N VAL A 183 -0.91 11.56 12.01
CA VAL A 183 -0.56 10.62 13.09
C VAL A 183 -0.34 11.35 14.42
N ARG A 184 0.07 12.62 14.40
CA ARG A 184 0.33 13.40 15.62
C ARG A 184 -0.94 13.48 16.47
N LYS A 185 -0.85 12.99 17.71
CA LYS A 185 -1.95 13.05 18.68
C LYS A 185 -2.36 14.52 18.84
N ALA A 186 -3.64 14.83 18.64
CA ALA A 186 -4.15 16.12 19.04
C ALA A 186 -3.84 16.30 20.52
N LYS A 187 -3.20 17.41 20.89
CA LYS A 187 -3.08 17.77 22.31
C LYS A 187 -4.52 17.96 22.81
N ASP A 188 -4.89 17.14 23.79
CA ASP A 188 -6.14 17.27 24.56
C ASP A 188 -6.21 18.66 25.21
#